data_AF-A0A519CB01-F1
#
_entry.id   AF-A0A519CB01-F1
#
_cell.length_a   1.000
_cell.length_b   1.000
_cell.length_c   1.000
_cell.angle_alpha   90.00
_cell.angle_beta   90.00
_cell.angle_gamma   90.00
#
_symmetry.space_group_name_H-M   'P 1'
#
loop_
_entity.id
_entity.type
_entity.pdbx_description
1 polymer ?
#
loop_
_entity_poly.entity_id
_entity_poly.type
_entity_poly.pdbx_seq_one_letter_code
_entity_poly.pdbx_strand_id
1 'polypeptide(L)'
;MKPESSKEMTDYYKHLSLFWTDIMHLMSSKPQALTSVGPMRSFAANSKKISTELIEINEVLMGFNQHYTEYYKQLADTWSDAQKKVNQKAPEIPQDVEQIETFKRIWIDIFDNDFT
;
A
#
# COMPACT_ATOMS: atom_id res chain seq x y z
N MET A 1 -14.59 -1.52 -36.05
CA MET A 1 -15.02 -0.35 -35.24
C MET A 1 -14.92 0.88 -36.12
N LYS A 2 -16.03 1.60 -36.37
CA LYS A 2 -15.96 2.91 -37.05
C LYS A 2 -15.28 3.90 -36.09
N PRO A 3 -14.44 4.84 -36.58
CA PRO A 3 -13.96 5.92 -35.74
C PRO A 3 -15.17 6.78 -35.37
N GLU A 4 -15.62 6.75 -34.11
CA GLU A 4 -16.51 7.78 -33.56
C GLU A 4 -15.87 9.14 -33.89
N SER A 5 -16.64 10.01 -34.54
CA SER A 5 -16.06 11.14 -35.24
C SER A 5 -15.46 12.11 -34.23
N SER A 6 -14.30 12.69 -34.51
CA SER A 6 -13.62 13.70 -33.66
C SER A 6 -14.57 14.83 -33.19
N LYS A 7 -15.63 15.10 -33.97
CA LYS A 7 -16.71 16.04 -33.64
C LYS A 7 -17.56 15.57 -32.43
N GLU A 8 -17.92 14.30 -32.36
CA GLU A 8 -18.68 13.72 -31.23
C GLU A 8 -17.87 13.76 -29.94
N MET A 9 -16.56 13.47 -30.01
CA MET A 9 -15.66 13.64 -28.85
C MET A 9 -15.57 15.10 -28.40
N THR A 10 -15.43 16.03 -29.34
CA THR A 10 -15.35 17.47 -29.02
C THR A 10 -16.65 17.97 -28.38
N ASP A 11 -17.80 17.52 -28.86
CA ASP A 11 -19.09 17.90 -28.30
C ASP A 11 -19.31 17.25 -26.92
N TYR A 12 -18.86 16.01 -26.70
CA TYR A 12 -18.83 15.39 -25.37
C TYR A 12 -18.01 16.20 -24.36
N TYR A 13 -16.79 16.61 -24.71
CA TYR A 13 -15.95 17.42 -23.84
C TYR A 13 -16.54 18.80 -23.55
N LYS A 14 -17.22 19.43 -24.53
CA LYS A 14 -17.95 20.69 -24.31
C LYS A 14 -19.12 20.50 -23.36
N HIS A 15 -19.92 19.45 -23.52
CA HIS A 15 -21.01 19.17 -22.60
C HIS A 15 -20.51 18.91 -21.19
N LEU A 16 -19.42 18.16 -21.05
CA LEU A 16 -18.79 17.90 -19.77
C LEU A 16 -18.21 19.18 -19.13
N SER A 17 -17.58 20.07 -19.91
CA SER A 17 -17.03 21.32 -19.39
C SER A 17 -18.11 22.30 -18.97
N LEU A 18 -19.19 22.40 -19.73
CA LEU A 18 -20.36 23.21 -19.39
C LEU A 18 -21.02 22.68 -18.10
N PHE A 19 -21.20 21.36 -18.01
CA PHE A 19 -21.72 20.72 -16.80
C PHE A 19 -20.86 21.05 -15.57
N TRP A 20 -19.54 20.88 -15.62
CA TRP A 20 -18.66 21.22 -14.48
C TRP A 20 -18.65 22.72 -14.15
N THR A 21 -18.73 23.57 -15.17
CA THR A 21 -18.80 25.03 -14.99
C THR A 21 -20.09 25.43 -14.29
N ASP A 22 -21.22 24.84 -14.68
CA ASP A 22 -22.53 25.08 -14.05
C ASP A 22 -22.56 24.58 -12.61
N ILE A 23 -21.92 23.44 -12.32
CA ILE A 23 -21.77 22.89 -10.97
C ILE A 23 -20.96 23.84 -10.08
N MET A 24 -19.81 24.35 -10.58
CA MET A 24 -18.99 25.34 -9.87
C MET A 24 -19.74 26.66 -9.66
N HIS A 25 -20.48 27.11 -10.66
CA HIS A 25 -21.30 28.31 -10.56
C HIS A 25 -22.44 28.14 -9.53
N LEU A 26 -23.08 26.96 -9.49
CA LEU A 26 -24.13 26.62 -8.53
C LEU A 26 -23.58 26.52 -7.09
N MET A 27 -22.38 25.93 -6.92
CA MET A 27 -21.66 25.89 -5.64
C MET A 27 -21.29 27.27 -5.12
N SER A 28 -20.86 28.17 -6.00
CA SER A 28 -20.49 29.54 -5.65
C SER A 28 -21.71 30.41 -5.37
N SER A 29 -22.76 30.30 -6.18
CA SER A 29 -23.91 31.22 -6.12
C SER A 29 -24.99 30.81 -5.13
N LYS A 30 -25.26 29.51 -4.95
CA LYS A 30 -26.34 29.01 -4.08
C LYS A 30 -25.96 27.68 -3.39
N PRO A 31 -25.06 27.71 -2.39
CA PRO A 31 -24.63 26.53 -1.66
C PRO A 31 -25.80 25.73 -1.05
N GLN A 32 -26.85 26.42 -0.56
CA GLN A 32 -28.02 25.75 0.02
C GLN A 32 -28.88 25.02 -1.04
N ALA A 33 -28.93 25.51 -2.28
CA ALA A 33 -29.72 24.90 -3.35
C ALA A 33 -29.17 23.52 -3.78
N LEU A 34 -27.86 23.32 -3.68
CA LEU A 34 -27.22 22.02 -3.94
C LEU A 34 -27.67 20.93 -2.98
N THR A 35 -27.96 21.31 -1.74
CA THR A 35 -28.57 20.37 -0.79
C THR A 35 -30.01 20.05 -1.18
N SER A 36 -30.71 20.86 -1.97
CA SER A 36 -32.13 20.62 -2.34
C SER A 36 -32.34 19.85 -3.66
N VAL A 37 -31.32 19.71 -4.51
CA VAL A 37 -31.40 19.00 -5.80
C VAL A 37 -30.96 17.55 -5.60
N GLY A 38 -31.90 16.60 -5.72
CA GLY A 38 -31.69 15.17 -5.40
C GLY A 38 -30.40 14.56 -5.99
N PRO A 39 -30.11 14.72 -7.30
CA PRO A 39 -28.88 14.24 -7.91
C PRO A 39 -27.60 14.85 -7.34
N MET A 40 -27.60 16.16 -7.01
CA MET A 40 -26.43 16.84 -6.45
C MET A 40 -26.18 16.49 -4.99
N ARG A 41 -27.25 16.31 -4.20
CA ARG A 41 -27.15 15.76 -2.84
C ARG A 41 -26.57 14.34 -2.87
N SER A 42 -27.04 13.50 -3.80
CA SER A 42 -26.53 12.14 -3.98
C SER A 42 -25.06 12.13 -4.40
N PHE A 43 -24.68 12.96 -5.37
CA PHE A 43 -23.29 13.14 -5.78
C PHE A 43 -22.40 13.56 -4.61
N ALA A 44 -22.76 14.63 -3.89
CA ALA A 44 -21.98 15.13 -2.76
C ALA A 44 -21.85 14.08 -1.63
N ALA A 45 -22.93 13.35 -1.32
CA ALA A 45 -22.90 12.28 -0.32
C ALA A 45 -22.00 11.11 -0.74
N ASN A 46 -22.07 10.69 -2.01
CA ASN A 46 -21.25 9.63 -2.56
C ASN A 46 -19.78 10.04 -2.64
N SER A 47 -19.48 11.26 -3.11
CA SER A 47 -18.12 11.80 -3.14
C SER A 47 -17.53 11.88 -1.75
N LYS A 48 -18.29 12.36 -0.75
CA LYS A 48 -17.84 12.38 0.65
C LYS A 48 -17.50 10.97 1.14
N LYS A 49 -18.37 9.99 0.88
CA LYS A 49 -18.15 8.59 1.26
C LYS A 49 -16.87 8.03 0.62
N ILE A 50 -16.71 8.17 -0.70
CA ILE A 50 -15.52 7.72 -1.43
C ILE A 50 -14.26 8.38 -0.88
N SER A 51 -14.30 9.69 -0.62
CA SER A 51 -13.16 10.41 -0.04
C SER A 51 -12.80 9.90 1.36
N THR A 52 -13.79 9.60 2.21
CA THR A 52 -13.54 9.01 3.53
C THR A 52 -12.93 7.62 3.41
N GLU A 53 -13.48 6.74 2.56
CA GLU A 53 -12.92 5.40 2.31
C GLU A 53 -11.49 5.46 1.77
N LEU A 54 -11.17 6.44 0.90
CA LEU A 54 -9.81 6.66 0.41
C LEU A 54 -8.83 7.08 1.51
N ILE A 55 -9.27 7.90 2.46
CA ILE A 55 -8.46 8.30 3.62
C ILE A 55 -8.17 7.08 4.49
N GLU A 56 -9.20 6.29 4.81
CA GLU A 56 -9.07 5.07 5.62
C GLU A 56 -8.13 4.05 4.94
N ILE A 57 -8.25 3.85 3.62
CA ILE A 57 -7.32 2.98 2.86
C ILE A 57 -5.88 3.49 2.96
N ASN A 58 -5.67 4.80 2.87
CA ASN A 58 -4.33 5.36 2.98
C ASN A 58 -3.73 5.12 4.37
N GLU A 59 -4.51 5.32 5.44
CA GLU A 59 -4.09 5.00 6.81
C GLU A 59 -3.73 3.52 6.98
N VAL A 60 -4.54 2.62 6.42
CA VAL A 60 -4.26 1.17 6.43
C VAL A 60 -2.98 0.85 5.65
N LEU A 61 -2.76 1.46 4.48
CA LEU A 61 -1.53 1.26 3.69
C LEU A 61 -0.29 1.79 4.41
N MET A 62 -0.40 2.93 5.10
CA MET A 62 0.68 3.46 5.92
C MET A 62 1.02 2.51 7.07
N GLY A 63 0.02 2.01 7.79
CA GLY A 63 0.21 1.01 8.85
C GLY A 63 0.81 -0.29 8.32
N PHE A 64 0.34 -0.78 7.18
CA PHE A 64 0.91 -1.94 6.50
C PHE A 64 2.39 -1.74 6.17
N ASN A 65 2.75 -0.61 5.56
CA ASN A 65 4.14 -0.31 5.21
C ASN A 65 5.03 -0.26 6.46
N GLN A 66 4.53 0.30 7.56
CA GLN A 66 5.25 0.33 8.83
C GLN A 66 5.49 -1.09 9.36
N HIS A 67 4.43 -1.90 9.51
CA HIS A 67 4.55 -3.27 10.01
C HIS A 67 5.41 -4.16 9.12
N TYR A 68 5.31 -4.00 7.80
CA TYR A 68 6.17 -4.70 6.84
C TYR A 68 7.64 -4.35 7.07
N THR A 69 7.95 -3.06 7.20
CA THR A 69 9.32 -2.59 7.46
C THR A 69 9.85 -3.12 8.80
N GLU A 70 9.03 -3.05 9.85
CA GLU A 70 9.37 -3.56 11.19
C GLU A 70 9.63 -5.07 11.17
N TYR A 71 8.79 -5.85 10.48
CA TYR A 71 8.95 -7.28 10.33
C TYR A 71 10.28 -7.65 9.65
N TYR A 72 10.60 -7.03 8.51
CA TYR A 72 11.88 -7.30 7.83
C TYR A 72 13.09 -6.85 8.63
N LYS A 73 12.96 -5.76 9.40
CA LYS A 73 14.00 -5.33 10.33
C LYS A 73 14.23 -6.38 11.42
N GLN A 74 13.17 -6.85 12.07
CA GLN A 74 13.24 -7.91 13.07
C GLN A 74 13.88 -9.17 12.48
N LEU A 75 13.46 -9.58 11.28
CA LEU A 75 14.03 -10.74 10.58
C LEU A 75 15.54 -10.59 10.35
N ALA A 76 15.97 -9.41 9.90
CA ALA A 76 17.39 -9.11 9.64
C ALA A 76 18.21 -9.06 10.94
N ASP A 77 17.67 -8.47 11.99
CA ASP A 77 18.30 -8.38 13.31
C ASP A 77 18.46 -9.79 13.91
N THR A 78 17.40 -10.60 13.90
CA THR A 78 17.44 -12.01 14.36
C THR A 78 18.45 -12.84 13.55
N TRP A 79 18.47 -12.68 12.21
CA TRP A 79 19.49 -13.34 11.37
C TRP A 79 20.91 -12.95 11.78
N SER A 80 21.16 -11.66 11.99
CA SER A 80 22.48 -11.15 12.39
C SER A 80 22.92 -11.75 13.73
N ASP A 81 22.01 -11.82 14.70
CA ASP A 81 22.32 -12.34 16.03
C ASP A 81 22.50 -13.85 16.02
N ALA A 82 21.69 -14.60 15.28
CA ALA A 82 21.86 -16.03 15.05
C ALA A 82 23.23 -16.32 14.40
N GLN A 83 23.59 -15.57 13.36
CA GLN A 83 24.89 -15.73 12.70
C GLN A 83 26.06 -15.44 13.65
N LYS A 84 25.96 -14.43 14.52
CA LYS A 84 26.99 -14.18 15.56
C LYS A 84 27.13 -15.37 16.50
N LYS A 85 26.03 -15.97 16.94
CA LYS A 85 26.05 -17.18 17.80
C LYS A 85 26.71 -18.37 17.08
N VAL A 86 26.45 -18.54 15.79
CA VAL A 86 27.11 -19.60 14.99
C VAL A 86 28.61 -19.36 14.94
N ASN A 87 29.03 -18.14 14.60
CA ASN A 87 30.46 -17.79 14.53
C ASN A 87 31.18 -17.94 15.88
N GLN A 88 30.48 -17.75 17.00
CA GLN A 88 31.02 -18.00 18.33
C GLN A 88 31.17 -19.49 18.66
N LYS A 89 30.21 -20.34 18.25
CA LYS A 89 30.27 -21.78 18.50
C LYS A 89 31.17 -22.53 17.52
N ALA A 90 31.32 -22.03 16.30
CA ALA A 90 32.15 -22.61 15.26
C ALA A 90 33.02 -21.52 14.61
N PRO A 91 34.08 -21.06 15.30
CA PRO A 91 34.94 -19.98 14.82
C PRO A 91 35.89 -20.41 13.69
N GLU A 92 36.16 -21.70 13.58
CA GLU A 92 37.05 -22.26 12.56
C GLU A 92 36.27 -22.65 11.31
N ILE A 93 36.90 -22.42 10.14
CA ILE A 93 36.34 -22.84 8.85
C ILE A 93 36.50 -24.36 8.74
N PRO A 94 35.40 -25.13 8.60
CA PRO A 94 35.46 -26.58 8.46
C PRO A 94 36.37 -27.00 7.29
N GLN A 95 37.29 -27.91 7.54
CA GLN A 95 38.27 -28.41 6.56
C GLN A 95 37.92 -29.82 6.05
N ASP A 96 37.09 -30.57 6.79
CA ASP A 96 36.71 -31.94 6.46
C ASP A 96 35.18 -32.17 6.56
N VAL A 97 34.74 -33.33 6.08
CA VAL A 97 33.32 -33.69 5.99
C VAL A 97 32.65 -33.76 7.37
N GLU A 98 33.35 -34.23 8.40
CA GLU A 98 32.80 -34.36 9.75
C GLU A 98 32.63 -32.99 10.42
N GLN A 99 33.60 -32.10 10.23
CA GLN A 99 33.53 -30.71 10.66
C GLN A 99 32.41 -29.95 9.96
N ILE A 100 32.19 -30.20 8.66
CA ILE A 100 31.08 -29.60 7.89
C ILE A 100 29.73 -30.05 8.45
N GLU A 101 29.54 -31.34 8.72
CA GLU A 101 28.29 -31.85 9.29
C GLU A 101 28.04 -31.33 10.71
N THR A 102 29.10 -31.18 11.51
CA THR A 102 29.01 -30.57 12.84
C THR A 102 28.63 -29.09 12.75
N PHE A 103 29.25 -28.34 11.85
CA PHE A 103 28.91 -26.93 11.59
C PHE A 103 27.44 -26.78 11.16
N LYS A 104 26.96 -27.63 10.24
CA LYS A 104 25.56 -27.61 9.79
C LYS A 104 24.59 -27.82 10.95
N ARG A 105 24.85 -28.79 11.84
CA ARG A 105 24.00 -29.03 13.01
C ARG A 105 23.95 -27.82 13.93
N ILE A 106 25.11 -27.23 14.25
CA ILE A 106 25.20 -26.01 15.07
C ILE A 106 24.42 -24.87 14.43
N TRP A 107 24.55 -24.68 13.11
CA TRP A 107 23.83 -23.66 12.36
C TRP A 107 22.32 -23.89 12.43
N ILE A 108 21.85 -25.09 12.12
CA ILE A 108 20.42 -25.45 12.17
C ILE A 108 19.87 -25.23 13.58
N ASP A 109 20.53 -25.77 14.62
CA ASP A 109 20.05 -25.65 16.00
C ASP A 109 19.93 -24.19 16.45
N ILE A 110 20.89 -23.33 16.07
CA ILE A 110 20.82 -21.90 16.44
C ILE A 110 19.70 -21.20 15.70
N PHE A 111 19.59 -21.40 14.39
CA PHE A 111 18.56 -20.74 13.59
C PHE A 111 17.15 -21.23 13.95
N ASP A 112 16.97 -22.52 14.24
CA ASP A 112 15.68 -23.08 14.65
C ASP A 112 15.23 -22.52 16.01
N ASN A 113 16.16 -22.36 16.96
CA ASN A 113 15.87 -21.77 18.27
C ASN A 113 15.61 -20.25 18.21
N ASP A 114 16.27 -19.52 17.31
CA ASP A 114 16.15 -18.06 17.25
C ASP A 114 14.95 -17.59 16.40
N PHE A 115 14.42 -18.44 15.50
CA PHE A 115 13.32 -18.11 14.59
C PHE A 115 11.98 -18.78 14.95
N THR A 116 11.92 -19.60 16.00
CA THR A 116 10.70 -20.24 16.53
C THR A 116 10.21 -19.56 17.80
#